data_AF-A0A316PFD1-F1
#
_entry.id   AF-A0A316PFD1-F1
#
_cell.length_a   1.000
_cell.length_b   1.000
_cell.length_c   1.000
_cell.angle_alpha   90.00
_cell.angle_beta   90.00
_cell.angle_gamma   90.00
#
_symmetry.space_group_name_H-M   'P 1'
#
loop_
_entity.id
_entity.type
_entity.pdbx_description
1 polymer ?
#
loop_
_entity_poly.entity_id
_entity_poly.type
_entity_poly.pdbx_seq_one_letter_code
_entity_poly.pdbx_strand_id
1 'polypeptide(L)' 'MFGRAPRLAVSDRDVRQVWLARKLKHTNLDFEDCLVLAACQLANVRYLVTNDNKLKDKAPLAALSPSDMLSYLESDAA' A
#
# COMPACT_ATOMS: atom_id res chain seq x y z
N MET A 1 -6.40 -15.78 20.77
CA MET A 1 -5.96 -14.50 20.18
C MET A 1 -6.15 -14.61 18.67
N PHE A 2 -7.15 -13.94 18.10
CA PHE A 2 -7.46 -14.04 16.68
C PHE A 2 -6.55 -13.11 15.88
N GLY A 3 -5.70 -13.69 15.03
CA GLY A 3 -4.88 -12.95 14.08
C GLY A 3 -5.78 -12.11 13.18
N ARG A 4 -5.49 -10.81 13.09
CA ARG A 4 -6.17 -9.88 12.19
C ARG A 4 -5.94 -10.38 10.77
N ALA A 5 -7.00 -10.78 10.07
CA ALA A 5 -6.92 -11.16 8.66
C ALA A 5 -6.22 -10.04 7.86
N PRO A 6 -5.32 -10.37 6.91
CA PRO A 6 -4.70 -9.37 6.05
C PRO A 6 -5.80 -8.61 5.32
N ARG A 7 -5.90 -7.31 5.61
CA ARG A 7 -6.93 -6.45 5.04
C ARG A 7 -6.52 -6.15 3.59
N LEU A 8 -6.95 -7.00 2.66
CA LEU A 8 -6.92 -6.71 1.23
C LEU A 8 -7.88 -5.54 0.98
N ALA A 9 -7.33 -4.36 0.71
CA ALA A 9 -8.10 -3.17 0.38
C ALA A 9 -8.32 -3.13 -1.14
N VAL A 10 -9.50 -3.56 -1.59
CA VAL A 10 -9.97 -3.24 -2.95
C VAL A 10 -10.60 -1.84 -2.88
N SER A 11 -9.99 -0.89 -3.58
CA SER A 11 -10.44 0.51 -3.57
C SER A 11 -11.63 0.69 -4.52
N ASP A 12 -12.83 0.75 -3.95
CA ASP A 12 -13.89 1.58 -4.53
C ASP A 12 -13.48 3.05 -4.35
N ARG A 13 -13.76 3.93 -5.31
CA ARG A 13 -13.24 5.33 -5.35
C ARG A 13 -13.92 6.22 -4.28
N ASP A 14 -13.61 5.93 -3.03
CA ASP A 14 -14.00 6.69 -1.86
C ASP A 14 -13.50 8.12 -1.99
N VAL A 15 -14.40 9.09 -1.81
CA VAL A 15 -14.09 10.53 -1.86
C VAL A 15 -12.96 10.93 -0.90
N ARG A 16 -12.76 10.18 0.19
CA ARG A 16 -11.65 10.37 1.13
C ARG A 16 -10.31 10.01 0.49
N GLN A 17 -10.26 8.98 -0.34
CA GLN A 17 -9.05 8.62 -1.08
C GLN A 17 -8.67 9.70 -2.08
N VAL A 18 -9.65 10.23 -2.83
CA VAL A 18 -9.41 11.33 -3.79
C VAL A 18 -8.91 12.58 -3.07
N TRP A 19 -9.52 12.95 -1.94
CA TRP A 19 -9.08 14.09 -1.14
C TRP A 19 -7.65 13.91 -0.62
N LEU A 20 -7.33 12.74 -0.07
CA LEU A 20 -6.01 12.44 0.48
C LEU A 20 -4.95 12.35 -0.63
N ALA A 21 -5.26 11.74 -1.77
CA ALA A 21 -4.36 11.67 -2.91
C ALA A 21 -4.00 13.08 -3.44
N ARG A 22 -4.95 14.02 -3.45
CA ARG A 22 -4.67 15.42 -3.81
C ARG A 22 -3.72 16.10 -2.82
N LYS A 23 -3.76 15.72 -1.53
CA LYS A 23 -2.82 16.21 -0.51
C LYS A 23 -1.43 15.60 -0.68
N LEU A 24 -1.35 14.34 -1.08
CA LEU A 24 -0.09 13.63 -1.32
C LEU A 24 0.61 14.06 -2.60
N LYS A 25 -0.10 14.63 -3.59
CA LYS A 25 0.45 15.03 -4.90
C LYS A 25 1.70 15.94 -4.86
N HIS A 26 2.00 16.58 -3.73
CA HIS A 26 3.21 17.38 -3.56
C HIS A 26 4.53 16.57 -3.47
N THR A 27 4.48 15.22 -3.51
CA THR A 27 5.64 14.33 -3.28
C THR A 27 6.37 13.84 -4.54
N ASN A 28 6.19 14.48 -5.71
CA ASN A 28 6.72 14.01 -7.00
C ASN A 28 6.28 12.58 -7.38
N LEU A 29 5.12 12.15 -6.87
CA LEU A 29 4.40 10.97 -7.31
C LEU A 29 3.30 11.40 -8.28
N ASP A 30 2.94 10.53 -9.22
CA ASP A 30 1.76 10.80 -10.03
C ASP A 30 0.48 10.61 -9.22
N PHE A 31 -0.67 10.87 -9.84
CA PHE A 31 -1.93 10.80 -9.11
C PHE A 31 -2.37 9.36 -8.80
N GLU A 32 -1.97 8.38 -9.61
CA GLU A 32 -2.29 6.97 -9.37
C GLU A 32 -1.55 6.47 -8.14
N ASP A 33 -0.25 6.73 -8.05
CA ASP A 33 0.57 6.46 -6.87
C ASP A 33 -0.02 7.08 -5.61
N CYS A 34 -0.47 8.34 -5.70
CA CYS A 34 -1.11 9.03 -4.59
C CYS A 34 -2.43 8.37 -4.16
N LEU A 35 -3.20 7.80 -5.09
CA LEU A 35 -4.43 7.06 -4.78
C LEU A 35 -4.10 5.73 -4.08
N VAL A 36 -3.08 5.01 -4.53
CA VAL A 36 -2.63 3.77 -3.89
C VAL A 36 -2.19 4.05 -2.45
N LEU A 37 -1.35 5.08 -2.23
CA LEU A 37 -0.90 5.45 -0.89
C LEU A 37 -2.05 5.93 0.01
N ALA A 38 -3.00 6.68 -0.55
CA ALA A 38 -4.20 7.08 0.18
C ALA A 38 -5.05 5.87 0.61
N ALA A 39 -5.20 4.88 -0.27
CA ALA A 39 -5.89 3.63 0.05
C ALA A 39 -5.17 2.87 1.17
N CYS A 40 -3.84 2.73 1.08
CA CYS A 40 -3.01 2.10 2.11
C CYS A 40 -3.18 2.78 3.47
N GLN A 41 -3.14 4.11 3.51
CA GLN A 41 -3.28 4.89 4.73
C GLN A 41 -4.68 4.73 5.35
N LEU A 42 -5.75 4.80 4.55
CA LEU A 42 -7.12 4.64 5.05
C LEU A 42 -7.43 3.20 5.49
N ALA A 43 -6.85 2.20 4.83
CA ALA A 43 -7.00 0.80 5.20
C ALA A 43 -6.14 0.41 6.42
N ASN A 44 -5.15 1.23 6.78
CA ASN A 44 -4.15 0.99 7.81
C ASN A 44 -3.41 -0.34 7.57
N VAL A 45 -2.91 -0.52 6.34
CA VAL A 45 -2.16 -1.72 5.95
C VAL A 45 -0.72 -1.63 6.44
N ARG A 46 -0.12 -2.79 6.72
CA ARG A 46 1.29 -2.89 7.13
C ARG A 46 2.26 -2.91 5.95
N TYR A 47 1.82 -3.45 4.82
CA TYR A 47 2.63 -3.64 3.63
C TYR A 47 1.92 -3.12 2.40
N LEU A 48 2.67 -2.50 1.49
CA LEU A 48 2.31 -2.29 0.10
C LEU A 48 3.07 -3.31 -0.74
N VAL A 49 2.38 -4.10 -1.56
CA VAL A 49 3.05 -5.03 -2.50
C VAL A 49 2.97 -4.42 -3.89
N THR A 50 4.12 -4.14 -4.49
CA THR A 50 4.19 -3.56 -5.84
C THR A 50 5.53 -3.86 -6.51
N ASN A 51 5.54 -3.93 -7.85
CA ASN A 51 6.76 -3.99 -8.65
C ASN A 51 7.27 -2.60 -9.05
N ASP A 52 6.55 -1.52 -8.73
CA ASP A 52 6.98 -0.16 -9.04
C ASP A 52 8.08 0.29 -8.06
N ASN A 53 9.32 0.34 -8.55
CA ASN A 53 10.46 0.76 -7.74
C ASN A 53 10.38 2.23 -7.30
N LYS A 54 9.83 3.14 -8.12
CA LYS A 54 9.70 4.55 -7.74
C LYS A 54 8.69 4.72 -6.61
N LEU A 55 7.60 3.97 -6.65
CA LEU A 55 6.61 3.97 -5.58
C LEU A 55 7.18 3.33 -4.32
N LYS A 56 7.92 2.22 -4.43
CA LYS A 56 8.59 1.57 -3.28
C LYS A 56 9.51 2.53 -2.54
N ASP A 57 10.35 3.27 -3.28
CA ASP A 57 11.34 4.18 -2.70
C ASP A 57 10.70 5.36 -1.94
N LYS A 58 9.46 5.72 -2.30
CA LYS A 58 8.75 6.88 -1.75
C LYS A 58 7.61 6.52 -0.80
N ALA A 59 7.24 5.25 -0.73
CA ALA A 59 6.15 4.81 0.12
C ALA A 59 6.51 5.06 1.60
N PRO A 60 5.61 5.69 2.39
CA PRO A 60 5.83 5.91 3.82
C PRO A 60 5.62 4.64 4.67
N LEU A 61 5.43 3.48 4.03
CA LEU A 61 5.22 2.18 4.65
C LEU A 61 6.11 1.13 3.98
N ALA A 62 6.23 -0.04 4.60
CA ALA A 62 7.02 -1.13 4.05
C ALA A 62 6.46 -1.56 2.68
N ALA A 63 7.23 -1.30 1.62
CA ALA A 63 6.87 -1.66 0.26
C ALA A 63 7.72 -2.83 -0.23
N LEU A 64 7.08 -3.96 -0.53
CA LEU A 64 7.72 -5.22 -0.91
C LEU A 64 7.48 -5.50 -2.39
N SER A 65 8.45 -6.16 -3.05
CA SER A 65 8.13 -6.82 -4.31
C SER A 65 7.20 -8.00 -4.05
N PRO A 66 6.42 -8.46 -5.05
CA PRO A 66 5.64 -9.69 -4.93
C PRO A 66 6.49 -10.90 -4.53
N SER A 67 7.72 -11.03 -5.05
CA SER A 67 8.63 -12.10 -4.65
C SER A 67 9.04 -12.00 -3.18
N ASP A 68 9.36 -10.81 -2.68
CA ASP A 68 9.72 -10.63 -1.26
C ASP A 68 8.52 -10.94 -0.35
N MET A 69 7.31 -10.54 -0.75
CA MET A 69 6.09 -10.86 0.00
C MET A 69 5.81 -12.37 -0.01
N LEU A 70 5.99 -13.05 -1.14
CA LEU A 70 5.84 -14.51 -1.20
C LEU A 70 6.82 -15.21 -0.26
N SER A 71 8.11 -14.85 -0.31
CA SER A 71 9.11 -15.40 0.60
C SER A 71 8.78 -15.10 2.07
N TYR A 72 8.27 -13.90 2.38
CA TYR A 72 7.81 -13.56 3.73
C TYR A 72 6.67 -14.47 4.18
N LEU A 73 5.64 -14.64 3.36
CA LEU A 73 4.47 -15.49 3.67
C LEU A 73 4.82 -16.97 3.82
N GLU A 74 5.75 -17.47 3.00
CA GLU A 74 6.25 -18.85 3.09
C GLU A 74 7.10 -19.07 4.34
N SER A 75 7.87 -18.06 4.77
CA SER A 75 8.68 -18.13 5.99
C SER A 75 7.86 -18.06 7.28
N ASP A 76 6.68 -17.43 7.24
CA ASP A 76 5.76 -17.31 8.39
C ASP A 76 4.78 -18.50 8.48
N ALA A 77 4.68 -19.30 7.41
CA ALA A 77 3.85 -20.50 7.34
C ALA A 77 4.57 -21.80 7.79
N ALA A 78 5.87 -21.71 8.11
CA ALA A 78 6.71 -22.80 8.61
C ALA A 78 6.80 -22.78 10.15
#